data_AF-A0A2E6PER2-F1
#
_entry.id   AF-A0A2E6PER2-F1
#
_cell.length_a   1.000
_cell.length_b   1.000
_cell.length_c   1.000
_cell.angle_alpha   90.00
_cell.angle_beta   90.00
_cell.angle_gamma   90.00
#
_symmetry.space_group_name_H-M   'P 1'
#
loop_
_entity.id
_entity.type
_entity.pdbx_description
1 polymer ?
#
loop_
_entity_poly.entity_id
_entity_poly.type
_entity_poly.pdbx_seq_one_letter_code
_entity_poly.pdbx_strand_id
1 'polypeptide(L)'
;NDDLLPVIDEIRGLRPAYDRAIAKFGNRAGTGRVVSADGIEAAVESLIRVVDGTPWKEAGIPGIPSRVAQDIRGYYEISMLGLTDHIPAAWSGTNWFFTETLAGKIVLAARAAIGDAGAKRPIWFYMAPGDR
;
A
#
# COMPACT_ATOMS: atom_id res chain seq x y z
N ASN A 1 -10.17 21.57 -4.01
CA ASN A 1 -10.28 20.11 -3.88
C ASN A 1 -9.82 19.79 -2.47
N ASP A 2 -10.49 20.36 -1.46
CA ASP A 2 -9.82 20.70 -0.18
C ASP A 2 -10.19 19.73 0.95
N ASP A 3 -11.04 18.73 0.67
CA ASP A 3 -11.57 17.78 1.65
C ASP A 3 -11.04 16.34 1.49
N LEU A 4 -10.09 16.11 0.58
CA LEU A 4 -9.49 14.78 0.38
C LEU A 4 -8.20 14.65 1.19
N LEU A 5 -8.07 13.52 1.89
CA LEU A 5 -6.82 13.15 2.56
C LEU A 5 -5.70 13.12 1.50
N PRO A 6 -4.53 13.76 1.72
CA PRO A 6 -3.47 13.88 0.70
C PRO A 6 -3.02 12.55 0.09
N VAL A 7 -3.11 11.44 0.82
CA VAL A 7 -2.80 10.10 0.30
C VAL A 7 -3.80 9.60 -0.73
N ILE A 8 -5.07 10.01 -0.66
CA ILE A 8 -6.09 9.61 -1.63
C ILE A 8 -5.82 10.30 -2.97
N ASP A 9 -5.43 11.58 -2.94
CA ASP A 9 -4.99 12.29 -4.14
C ASP A 9 -3.71 11.66 -4.72
N GLU A 10 -2.76 11.22 -3.90
CA GLU A 10 -1.59 10.46 -4.34
C GLU A 10 -1.98 9.17 -5.08
N ILE A 11 -2.87 8.35 -4.50
CA ILE A 11 -3.34 7.09 -5.11
C ILE A 11 -4.00 7.36 -6.47
N ARG A 12 -4.89 8.35 -6.54
CA ARG A 12 -5.61 8.73 -7.75
C ARG A 12 -4.68 9.27 -8.83
N GLY A 13 -3.72 10.10 -8.44
CA GLY A 13 -2.70 10.65 -9.34
C GLY A 13 -1.83 9.57 -9.98
N LEU A 14 -1.60 8.45 -9.28
CA LEU A 14 -0.83 7.31 -9.80
C LEU A 14 -1.64 6.35 -10.67
N ARG A 15 -2.98 6.41 -10.65
CA ARG A 15 -3.83 5.46 -11.38
C ARG A 15 -3.56 5.39 -12.88
N PRO A 16 -3.38 6.52 -13.61
CA PRO A 16 -3.03 6.46 -15.03
C PRO A 16 -1.70 5.74 -15.30
N ALA A 17 -0.72 5.85 -14.39
CA ALA A 17 0.55 5.14 -14.53
C ALA A 17 0.39 3.64 -14.28
N TYR A 18 -0.38 3.27 -13.24
CA TYR A 18 -0.75 1.89 -12.98
C TYR A 18 -1.42 1.24 -14.21
N ASP A 19 -2.43 1.90 -14.78
CA ASP A 19 -3.19 1.36 -15.91
C ASP A 19 -2.30 1.18 -17.16
N ARG A 20 -1.40 2.15 -17.44
CA ARG A 20 -0.40 2.02 -18.52
C ARG A 20 0.53 0.83 -18.31
N ALA A 21 1.01 0.63 -17.08
CA ALA A 21 1.89 -0.48 -16.76
C ALA A 21 1.19 -1.83 -16.90
N ILE A 22 -0.06 -1.94 -16.44
CA ILE A 22 -0.88 -3.15 -16.62
C ILE A 22 -1.11 -3.44 -18.11
N ALA A 23 -1.42 -2.43 -18.92
CA ALA A 23 -1.61 -2.61 -20.36
C ALA A 23 -0.32 -3.11 -21.06
N LYS A 24 0.85 -2.63 -20.63
CA LYS A 24 2.15 -2.99 -21.22
C LYS A 24 2.71 -4.32 -20.75
N PHE A 25 2.60 -4.62 -19.45
CA PHE A 25 3.28 -5.74 -18.81
C PHE A 25 2.34 -6.86 -18.34
N GLY A 26 1.03 -6.64 -18.44
CA GLY A 26 -0.02 -7.53 -17.96
C GLY A 26 -0.18 -7.46 -16.44
N ASN A 27 -1.26 -8.07 -15.95
CA ASN A 27 -1.57 -8.12 -14.52
C ASN A 27 -0.82 -9.25 -13.81
N ARG A 28 0.51 -9.17 -13.80
CA ARG A 28 1.39 -10.03 -12.97
C ARG A 28 1.84 -9.34 -11.68
N ALA A 29 1.19 -8.22 -11.38
CA ALA A 29 1.43 -7.38 -10.21
C ALA A 29 1.17 -8.12 -8.90
N GLY A 30 1.87 -7.70 -7.84
CA GLY A 30 1.59 -8.18 -6.48
C GLY A 30 0.20 -7.80 -5.94
N THR A 31 -0.51 -6.89 -6.62
CA THR A 31 -1.85 -6.35 -6.30
C THR A 31 -2.97 -7.23 -6.82
N GLY A 32 -4.07 -7.32 -6.06
CA GLY A 32 -5.26 -8.09 -6.42
C GLY A 32 -5.35 -9.44 -5.73
N ARG A 33 -4.49 -9.74 -4.74
CA ARG A 33 -4.62 -10.97 -3.94
C ARG A 33 -5.75 -10.88 -2.92
N VAL A 34 -5.91 -9.72 -2.31
CA VAL A 34 -6.98 -9.38 -1.35
C VAL A 34 -7.71 -8.12 -1.81
N VAL A 35 -6.98 -7.12 -2.31
CA VAL A 35 -7.52 -5.82 -2.73
C VAL A 35 -7.15 -5.54 -4.19
N SER A 36 -8.15 -5.24 -5.02
CA SER A 36 -7.95 -4.79 -6.41
C SER A 36 -7.49 -3.33 -6.46
N ALA A 37 -7.06 -2.86 -7.64
CA ALA A 37 -6.66 -1.47 -7.83
C ALA A 37 -7.75 -0.46 -7.41
N ASP A 38 -9.03 -0.79 -7.65
CA ASP A 38 -10.17 0.06 -7.26
C ASP A 38 -10.42 0.07 -5.74
N GLY A 39 -9.93 -0.94 -5.01
CA GLY A 39 -10.09 -1.04 -3.56
C GLY A 39 -8.93 -0.42 -2.76
N ILE A 40 -7.88 0.09 -3.41
CA ILE A 40 -6.68 0.59 -2.73
C ILE A 40 -6.99 1.80 -1.83
N GLU A 41 -7.85 2.71 -2.27
CA GLU A 41 -8.27 3.88 -1.46
C GLU A 41 -8.89 3.43 -0.13
N ALA A 42 -9.93 2.59 -0.19
CA ALA A 42 -10.62 2.07 1.00
C ALA A 42 -9.68 1.24 1.91
N ALA A 43 -8.75 0.49 1.32
CA ALA A 43 -7.76 -0.25 2.08
C ALA A 43 -6.81 0.69 2.85
N VAL A 44 -6.34 1.77 2.22
CA VAL A 44 -5.49 2.77 2.90
C VAL A 44 -6.26 3.51 3.98
N GLU A 45 -7.52 3.89 3.75
CA GLU A 45 -8.40 4.49 4.77
C GLU A 45 -8.60 3.59 5.99
N SER A 46 -8.67 2.27 5.79
CA SER A 46 -8.72 1.30 6.90
C SER A 46 -7.45 1.36 7.77
N LEU A 47 -6.28 1.56 7.15
CA LEU A 47 -5.02 1.68 7.87
C LEU A 47 -4.89 3.04 8.57
N ILE A 48 -5.42 4.12 7.97
CA ILE A 48 -5.49 5.44 8.61
C ILE A 48 -6.30 5.35 9.90
N ARG A 49 -7.48 4.71 9.87
CA ARG A 49 -8.28 4.49 11.09
C ARG A 49 -7.50 3.77 12.19
N VAL A 50 -6.63 2.82 11.85
CA VAL A 50 -5.74 2.17 12.82
C VAL A 50 -4.72 3.13 13.40
N VAL A 51 -4.09 3.95 12.55
CA VAL A 51 -3.14 4.98 12.97
C VAL A 51 -3.81 6.00 13.90
N ASP A 52 -5.08 6.32 13.64
CA ASP A 52 -5.90 7.22 14.46
C ASP A 52 -6.43 6.56 15.75
N GLY A 53 -6.08 5.30 16.02
CA GLY A 53 -6.37 4.60 17.27
C GLY A 53 -7.55 3.63 17.24
N THR A 54 -8.19 3.43 16.08
CA THR A 54 -9.24 2.40 15.94
C THR A 54 -8.61 1.01 16.09
N PRO A 55 -9.17 0.10 16.92
CA PRO A 55 -8.69 -1.27 16.99
C PRO A 55 -8.64 -1.91 15.60
N TRP A 56 -7.54 -2.55 15.24
CA TRP A 56 -7.32 -3.03 13.87
C TRP A 56 -8.36 -4.06 13.38
N LYS A 57 -9.02 -4.76 14.30
CA LYS A 57 -10.13 -5.68 13.99
C LYS A 57 -11.44 -4.97 13.67
N GLU A 58 -11.58 -3.71 14.07
CA GLU A 58 -12.76 -2.86 13.90
C GLU A 58 -12.53 -1.81 12.80
N ALA A 59 -11.27 -1.58 12.41
CA ALA A 59 -10.88 -0.63 11.38
C ALA A 59 -11.26 -1.04 9.94
N GLY A 60 -12.00 -2.15 9.75
CA GLY A 60 -12.52 -2.54 8.44
C GLY A 60 -11.44 -2.91 7.40
N ILE A 61 -10.30 -3.45 7.84
CA ILE A 61 -9.24 -3.94 6.94
C ILE A 61 -9.81 -5.12 6.13
N PRO A 62 -9.72 -5.13 4.79
CA PRO A 62 -10.38 -6.12 3.92
C PRO A 62 -9.79 -7.54 3.98
N GLY A 63 -8.90 -7.82 4.93
CA GLY A 63 -8.27 -9.12 5.11
C GLY A 63 -7.15 -9.10 6.15
N ILE A 64 -6.15 -9.98 5.98
CA ILE A 64 -4.97 -9.97 6.85
C ILE A 64 -4.12 -8.73 6.53
N PRO A 65 -3.76 -7.88 7.51
CA PRO A 65 -3.02 -6.63 7.28
C PRO A 65 -1.75 -6.82 6.44
N SER A 66 -0.91 -7.83 6.73
CA SER A 66 0.27 -8.17 5.91
C SER A 66 -0.04 -8.41 4.43
N ARG A 67 -1.19 -8.98 4.08
CA ARG A 67 -1.57 -9.24 2.67
C ARG A 67 -2.12 -7.98 2.01
N VAL A 68 -2.93 -7.22 2.73
CA VAL A 68 -3.44 -5.93 2.27
C VAL A 68 -2.30 -4.96 1.99
N ALA A 69 -1.31 -4.87 2.87
CA ALA A 69 -0.12 -4.06 2.68
C ALA A 69 0.70 -4.48 1.43
N GLN A 70 0.74 -5.78 1.11
CA GLN A 70 1.38 -6.25 -0.12
C GLN A 70 0.64 -5.81 -1.38
N ASP A 71 -0.69 -5.82 -1.37
CA ASP A 71 -1.48 -5.33 -2.50
C ASP A 71 -1.32 -3.82 -2.69
N ILE A 72 -1.31 -3.06 -1.59
CA ILE A 72 -1.02 -1.61 -1.60
C ILE A 72 0.36 -1.37 -2.18
N ARG A 73 1.42 -2.01 -1.65
CA ARG A 73 2.78 -1.85 -2.19
C ARG A 73 2.84 -2.22 -3.68
N GLY A 74 2.21 -3.32 -4.07
CA GLY A 74 2.16 -3.76 -5.46
C GLY A 74 1.57 -2.70 -6.40
N TYR A 75 0.58 -1.92 -5.93
CA TYR A 75 -0.06 -0.89 -6.74
C TYR A 75 0.95 0.21 -7.07
N TYR A 76 1.74 0.60 -6.08
CA TYR A 76 2.81 1.58 -6.25
C TYR A 76 3.96 1.02 -7.11
N GLU A 77 4.40 -0.22 -6.86
CA GLU A 77 5.46 -0.86 -7.66
C GLU A 77 5.10 -0.95 -9.15
N ILE A 78 3.83 -1.23 -9.47
CA ILE A 78 3.35 -1.21 -10.86
C ILE A 78 3.20 0.21 -11.39
N SER A 79 2.71 1.15 -10.59
CA SER A 79 2.63 2.56 -10.98
C SER A 79 4.01 3.08 -11.38
N MET A 80 5.06 2.72 -10.64
CA MET A 80 6.45 3.07 -10.96
C MET A 80 6.85 2.57 -12.35
N LEU A 81 6.52 1.33 -12.72
CA LEU A 81 6.79 0.80 -14.07
C LEU A 81 6.08 1.59 -15.19
N GLY A 82 4.98 2.26 -14.87
CA GLY A 82 4.24 3.11 -15.81
C GLY A 82 4.69 4.58 -15.82
N LEU A 83 5.57 4.96 -14.89
CA LEU A 83 6.24 6.26 -14.81
C LEU A 83 7.63 6.26 -15.46
N THR A 84 8.26 5.08 -15.58
CA THR A 84 9.65 4.95 -16.06
C THR A 84 9.73 4.32 -17.44
N ASP A 85 10.60 4.86 -18.30
CA ASP A 85 10.88 4.30 -19.63
C ASP A 85 11.90 3.13 -19.63
N HIS A 86 12.46 2.82 -18.46
CA HIS A 86 13.43 1.74 -18.27
C HIS A 86 12.94 0.78 -17.18
N ILE A 87 13.58 -0.39 -17.06
CA ILE A 87 13.34 -1.34 -15.98
C ILE A 87 14.06 -0.81 -14.73
N PRO A 88 13.35 -0.49 -13.63
CA PRO A 88 13.98 -0.03 -12.41
C PRO A 88 14.89 -1.10 -11.79
N ALA A 89 15.94 -0.67 -11.09
CA ALA A 89 16.81 -1.58 -10.34
C ALA A 89 15.99 -2.36 -9.30
N ALA A 90 16.46 -3.57 -8.95
CA ALA A 90 15.83 -4.37 -7.90
C ALA A 90 15.66 -3.54 -6.61
N TRP A 91 14.54 -3.74 -5.91
CA TRP A 91 14.17 -3.04 -4.67
C TRP A 91 13.91 -1.53 -4.79
N SER A 92 14.18 -0.88 -5.93
CA SER A 92 13.94 0.57 -6.07
C SER A 92 12.48 0.95 -5.84
N GLY A 93 11.52 0.17 -6.37
CA GLY A 93 10.08 0.38 -6.13
C GLY A 93 9.68 0.20 -4.68
N THR A 94 10.16 -0.85 -4.01
CA THR A 94 9.92 -1.08 -2.58
C THR A 94 10.53 0.05 -1.73
N ASN A 95 11.73 0.52 -2.07
CA ASN A 95 12.39 1.62 -1.37
C ASN A 95 11.62 2.92 -1.54
N TRP A 96 11.33 3.31 -2.78
CA TRP A 96 10.54 4.47 -3.11
C TRP A 96 9.17 4.47 -2.40
N PHE A 97 8.46 3.35 -2.43
CA PHE A 97 7.17 3.22 -1.74
C PHE A 97 7.27 3.60 -0.27
N PHE A 98 8.18 2.97 0.48
CA PHE A 98 8.26 3.19 1.92
C PHE A 98 8.96 4.50 2.33
N THR A 99 9.79 5.12 1.49
CA THR A 99 10.50 6.36 1.85
C THR A 99 9.80 7.62 1.35
N GLU A 100 9.27 7.59 0.13
CA GLU A 100 8.77 8.79 -0.54
C GLU A 100 7.25 8.93 -0.48
N THR A 101 6.50 7.82 -0.49
CA THR A 101 5.03 7.89 -0.64
C THR A 101 4.32 8.07 0.70
N LEU A 102 3.16 8.74 0.68
CA LEU A 102 2.30 8.88 1.84
C LEU A 102 1.70 7.53 2.25
N ALA A 103 1.27 6.72 1.29
CA ALA A 103 0.71 5.39 1.58
C ALA A 103 1.74 4.47 2.26
N GLY A 104 3.01 4.50 1.83
CA GLY A 104 4.08 3.72 2.47
C GLY A 104 4.31 4.13 3.93
N LYS A 105 4.27 5.43 4.23
CA LYS A 105 4.37 5.94 5.60
C LYS A 105 3.18 5.49 6.46
N ILE A 106 1.96 5.51 5.91
CA ILE A 106 0.76 5.00 6.58
C ILE A 106 0.87 3.49 6.86
N VAL A 107 1.36 2.70 5.91
CA VAL A 107 1.56 1.25 6.12
C VAL A 107 2.54 0.98 7.27
N LEU A 108 3.63 1.74 7.37
CA LEU A 108 4.59 1.60 8.47
C LEU A 108 4.00 2.03 9.82
N ALA A 109 3.25 3.12 9.85
CA ALA A 109 2.57 3.57 11.07
C ALA A 109 1.51 2.57 11.54
N ALA A 110 0.68 2.05 10.63
CA ALA A 110 -0.30 1.02 10.94
C ALA A 110 0.37 -0.28 11.39
N ARG A 111 1.49 -0.68 10.76
CA ARG A 111 2.30 -1.83 11.19
C ARG A 111 2.73 -1.70 12.65
N ALA A 112 3.25 -0.54 13.04
CA ALA A 112 3.66 -0.28 14.42
C ALA A 112 2.45 -0.37 15.37
N ALA A 113 1.36 0.34 15.07
CA ALA A 113 0.14 0.34 15.89
C ALA A 113 -0.45 -1.07 16.09
N ILE A 114 -0.47 -1.91 15.05
CA ILE A 114 -0.96 -3.29 15.15
C ILE A 114 -0.01 -4.16 15.99
N GLY A 115 1.30 -3.95 15.87
CA GLY A 115 2.31 -4.61 16.68
C GLY A 115 2.19 -4.26 18.16
N ASP A 116 2.06 -2.97 18.46
CA ASP A 116 1.93 -2.44 19.82
C ASP A 116 0.62 -2.89 20.50
N ALA A 117 -0.44 -3.12 19.70
CA ALA A 117 -1.68 -3.72 20.16
C ALA A 117 -1.58 -5.24 20.47
N GLY A 118 -0.38 -5.83 20.40
CA GLY A 118 -0.13 -7.22 20.77
C GLY A 118 -0.61 -8.26 19.75
N ALA A 119 -0.82 -7.86 18.49
CA ALA A 119 -1.23 -8.80 17.45
C ALA A 119 -0.12 -9.83 17.17
N LYS A 120 -0.52 -11.06 16.82
CA LYS A 120 0.43 -12.13 16.46
C LYS A 120 1.35 -11.66 15.33
N ARG A 121 2.66 -11.86 15.48
CA ARG A 121 3.69 -11.36 14.56
C ARG A 121 3.37 -11.51 13.05
N PRO A 122 2.86 -12.65 12.53
CA PRO A 122 2.54 -12.76 11.09
C PRO A 122 1.48 -11.79 10.57
N ILE A 123 0.63 -11.23 11.45
CA ILE A 123 -0.43 -10.29 11.10
C ILE A 123 0.13 -8.95 10.64
N TRP A 124 1.22 -8.48 11.24
CA TRP A 124 1.78 -7.14 11.02
C TRP A 124 3.21 -7.15 10.49
N PHE A 125 4.04 -8.13 10.88
CA PHE A 125 5.48 -8.10 10.61
C PHE A 125 5.79 -8.04 9.11
N TYR A 126 5.01 -8.76 8.30
CA TYR A 126 5.17 -8.82 6.84
C TYR A 126 4.39 -7.75 6.07
N MET A 127 3.86 -6.72 6.76
CA MET A 127 3.37 -5.50 6.09
C MET A 127 4.51 -4.72 5.44
N ALA A 128 5.74 -4.89 5.92
CA ALA A 128 6.96 -4.36 5.33
C ALA A 128 8.07 -5.43 5.36
N PRO A 129 9.13 -5.28 4.54
CA PRO A 129 10.36 -6.04 4.67
C PRO A 129 10.94 -5.95 6.10
N GLY A 130 11.67 -6.99 6.52
CA GLY A 130 12.10 -7.13 7.92
C GLY A 130 13.18 -6.13 8.37
N ASP A 131 13.84 -5.46 7.43
CA ASP A 131 14.81 -4.37 7.64
C ASP A 131 14.14 -3.00 7.83
N ARG A 132 12.80 -2.94 7.84
CA ARG A 132 12.00 -1.74 8.05
C ARG A 132 11.37 -1.68 9.44
#